data_AF-A0A3A5MPN7-F1
#
_entry.id   AF-A0A3A5MPN7-F1
#
_cell.length_a   1.000
_cell.length_b   1.000
_cell.length_c   1.000
_cell.angle_alpha   90.00
_cell.angle_beta   90.00
_cell.angle_gamma   90.00
#
_symmetry.space_group_name_H-M   'P 1'
#
loop_
_entity.id
_entity.type
_entity.pdbx_description
1 polymer ?
#
loop_
_entity_poly.entity_id
_entity_poly.type
_entity_poly.pdbx_seq_one_letter_code
_entity_poly.pdbx_strand_id
1 'polypeptide(L)'
;MANWEERIKGFWLEASVVDANTILGSMQLLVAERHNDDPAAIYEWASVQDFLGREAEAIPPYRRALDLGLDPVRRSQALIQLASSLRNVGETTEEIKILEGIGHDATVGNEVKLS
;
A
#
# COMPACT_ATOMS: atom_id res chain seq x y z
N MET A 1 22.97 -0.68 -12.17
CA MET A 1 21.58 -1.19 -12.24
C MET A 1 20.77 -0.41 -11.23
N ALA A 2 19.54 -0.03 -11.57
CA ALA A 2 18.65 0.65 -10.63
C ALA A 2 18.34 -0.27 -9.44
N ASN A 3 18.26 0.28 -8.23
CA ASN A 3 17.87 -0.49 -7.05
C ASN A 3 16.37 -0.82 -7.07
N TRP A 4 15.92 -1.70 -6.17
CA TRP A 4 14.54 -2.17 -6.15
C TRP A 4 13.51 -1.03 -6.03
N GLU A 5 13.76 -0.03 -5.18
CA GLU A 5 12.88 1.13 -4.99
C GLU A 5 12.77 1.98 -6.26
N GLU A 6 13.88 2.18 -6.97
CA GLU A 6 13.90 2.91 -8.25
C GLU A 6 13.09 2.20 -9.34
N ARG A 7 13.13 0.86 -9.35
CA ARG A 7 12.36 0.04 -10.29
C ARG A 7 10.87 0.04 -9.98
N ILE A 8 10.49 -0.02 -8.70
CA ILE A 8 9.10 0.16 -8.25
C ILE A 8 8.57 1.53 -8.65
N LYS A 9 9.35 2.59 -8.44
CA LYS A 9 8.97 3.95 -8.88
C LYS A 9 8.80 4.02 -10.40
N GLY A 10 9.74 3.45 -11.16
CA GLY A 10 9.64 3.37 -12.62
C GLY A 10 8.38 2.64 -13.08
N PHE A 11 8.06 1.50 -12.46
CA PHE A 11 6.83 0.76 -12.73
C PHE A 11 5.58 1.64 -12.55
N TRP A 12 5.46 2.35 -11.42
CA TRP A 12 4.28 3.17 -11.14
C TRP A 12 4.15 4.40 -12.05
N LEU A 13 5.25 4.93 -12.57
CA LEU A 13 5.22 6.01 -13.56
C LEU A 13 4.62 5.56 -14.89
N GLU A 14 4.74 4.27 -15.23
CA GLU A 14 4.29 3.70 -16.50
C GLU A 14 2.98 2.92 -16.39
N ALA A 15 2.54 2.55 -15.17
CA ALA A 15 1.39 1.68 -14.95
C ALA A 15 0.07 2.17 -15.59
N SER A 16 -0.11 3.48 -15.80
CA SER A 16 -1.34 4.01 -16.40
C SER A 16 -1.46 3.82 -17.92
N VAL A 17 -0.38 3.43 -18.60
CA VAL A 17 -0.34 3.29 -20.07
C VAL A 17 -0.16 1.85 -20.55
N VAL A 18 -0.09 0.89 -19.63
CA VAL A 18 0.16 -0.54 -19.88
C VAL A 18 -1.14 -1.35 -19.68
N ASP A 19 -1.27 -2.49 -20.36
CA ASP A 19 -2.44 -3.38 -20.16
C ASP A 19 -2.38 -4.14 -18.82
N ALA A 20 -3.55 -4.55 -18.33
CA ALA A 20 -3.71 -5.15 -16.99
C ALA A 20 -2.87 -6.42 -16.74
N ASN A 21 -2.68 -7.29 -17.74
CA ASN A 21 -1.92 -8.53 -17.55
C ASN A 21 -0.43 -8.25 -17.44
N THR A 22 0.08 -7.34 -18.27
CA THR A 22 1.47 -6.90 -18.22
C THR A 22 1.79 -6.20 -16.90
N ILE A 23 0.86 -5.41 -16.36
CA ILE A 23 0.98 -4.75 -15.04
C ILE A 23 1.14 -5.78 -13.92
N LEU A 24 0.23 -6.76 -13.84
CA LEU A 24 0.24 -7.75 -12.77
C LEU A 24 1.50 -8.63 -12.81
N GLY A 25 1.86 -9.12 -14.00
CA GLY A 25 3.05 -9.97 -14.19
C GLY A 25 4.35 -9.23 -13.88
N SER A 26 4.47 -7.96 -14.28
CA SER A 26 5.66 -7.15 -14.00
C SER A 26 5.82 -6.86 -12.51
N MET A 27 4.72 -6.55 -11.80
CA MET A 27 4.77 -6.37 -10.35
C MET A 27 5.12 -7.67 -9.63
N GLN A 28 4.57 -8.81 -10.06
CA GLN A 28 4.88 -10.11 -9.47
C GLN A 28 6.39 -10.42 -9.52
N LEU A 29 7.06 -10.09 -10.64
CA LEU A 29 8.51 -10.25 -10.76
C LEU A 29 9.26 -9.34 -9.79
N LEU A 30 8.86 -8.08 -9.64
CA LEU A 30 9.50 -7.13 -8.72
C LEU A 30 9.33 -7.54 -7.26
N VAL A 31 8.14 -7.98 -6.86
CA VAL A 31 7.85 -8.44 -5.49
C VAL A 31 8.64 -9.71 -5.16
N ALA A 32 8.80 -10.63 -6.12
CA ALA A 32 9.53 -11.89 -5.92
C ALA A 32 11.05 -11.72 -5.67
N GLU A 33 11.60 -10.52 -5.89
CA GLU A 33 13.00 -10.21 -5.57
C GLU A 33 13.23 -9.95 -4.07
N ARG A 34 12.14 -9.81 -3.30
CA ARG A 34 12.17 -9.54 -1.86
C ARG A 34 11.80 -10.81 -1.07
N HIS A 35 12.06 -10.76 0.24
CA HIS A 35 11.59 -11.82 1.14
C HIS A 35 10.06 -11.85 1.17
N ASN A 36 9.45 -13.03 1.34
CA ASN A 36 7.99 -13.19 1.34
C ASN A 36 7.27 -12.37 2.42
N ASP A 37 7.97 -12.04 3.50
CA ASP A 37 7.48 -11.19 4.60
C ASP A 37 8.05 -9.76 4.57
N ASP A 38 8.61 -9.33 3.44
CA ASP A 38 9.01 -7.94 3.26
C ASP A 38 7.73 -7.06 3.17
N PRO A 39 7.49 -6.17 4.14
CA PRO A 39 6.25 -5.39 4.20
C PRO A 39 6.11 -4.46 3.00
N ALA A 40 7.22 -3.93 2.47
CA ALA A 40 7.19 -3.09 1.28
C ALA A 40 6.75 -3.89 0.05
N ALA A 41 7.27 -5.10 -0.13
CA ALA A 41 6.89 -5.97 -1.25
C ALA A 41 5.40 -6.39 -1.17
N ILE A 42 4.91 -6.71 0.03
CA ILE A 42 3.49 -7.06 0.25
C ILE A 42 2.59 -5.85 -0.04
N TYR A 43 3.00 -4.64 0.37
CA TYR A 43 2.27 -3.41 0.04
C TYR A 43 2.16 -3.20 -1.47
N GLU A 44 3.27 -3.33 -2.22
CA GLU A 44 3.24 -3.16 -3.68
C GLU A 44 2.33 -4.19 -4.38
N TRP A 45 2.29 -5.42 -3.84
CA TRP A 45 1.37 -6.45 -4.31
C TRP A 45 -0.10 -6.14 -4.02
N ALA A 46 -0.40 -5.50 -2.89
CA ALA A 46 -1.74 -5.00 -2.61
C ALA A 46 -2.10 -3.87 -3.58
N SER A 47 -1.21 -2.89 -3.74
CA SER A 47 -1.42 -1.72 -4.59
C SER A 47 -1.66 -2.06 -6.06
N VAL A 48 -0.96 -3.05 -6.62
CA VAL A 48 -1.21 -3.45 -8.02
C VAL A 48 -2.57 -4.12 -8.20
N GLN A 49 -3.05 -4.85 -7.20
CA GLN A 49 -4.37 -5.48 -7.27
C GLN A 49 -5.48 -4.43 -7.15
N ASP A 50 -5.34 -3.51 -6.20
CA ASP A 50 -6.26 -2.38 -6.02
C ASP A 50 -6.33 -1.51 -7.28
N PHE A 51 -5.17 -1.19 -7.87
CA PHE A 51 -5.07 -0.46 -9.14
C PHE A 51 -5.82 -1.14 -10.29
N LEU A 52 -5.88 -2.47 -10.29
CA LEU A 52 -6.57 -3.27 -11.30
C LEU A 52 -8.05 -3.54 -10.97
N GLY A 53 -8.61 -2.89 -9.93
CA GLY A 53 -10.00 -3.08 -9.51
C GLY A 53 -10.24 -4.46 -8.87
N ARG A 54 -9.23 -4.98 -8.18
CA ARG A 54 -9.28 -6.24 -7.41
C ARG A 54 -9.22 -5.92 -5.92
N GLU A 55 -10.13 -5.08 -5.45
CA GLU A 55 -10.12 -4.53 -4.10
C GLU A 55 -10.25 -5.63 -3.04
N ALA A 56 -11.08 -6.64 -3.29
CA ALA A 56 -11.27 -7.77 -2.39
C ALA A 56 -9.95 -8.55 -2.17
N GLU A 57 -9.16 -8.72 -3.24
CA GLU A 57 -7.87 -9.38 -3.18
C GLU A 57 -6.74 -8.48 -2.65
N ALA A 58 -6.89 -7.15 -2.76
CA ALA A 58 -5.95 -6.17 -2.22
C ALA A 58 -6.07 -5.97 -0.70
N ILE A 59 -7.27 -6.13 -0.12
CA ILE A 59 -7.51 -5.89 1.30
C ILE A 59 -6.63 -6.76 2.23
N PRO A 60 -6.57 -8.10 2.09
CA PRO A 60 -5.73 -8.93 2.95
C PRO A 60 -4.22 -8.55 2.94
N PRO A 61 -3.56 -8.34 1.77
CA PRO A 61 -2.16 -7.94 1.76
C PRO A 61 -1.93 -6.53 2.30
N TYR A 62 -2.83 -5.55 2.10
CA TYR A 62 -2.69 -4.25 2.77
C TYR A 62 -2.63 -4.38 4.29
N ARG A 63 -3.55 -5.16 4.88
CA ARG A 63 -3.57 -5.41 6.33
C ARG A 63 -2.27 -6.09 6.79
N ARG A 64 -1.82 -7.11 6.06
CA ARG A 64 -0.57 -7.82 6.37
C ARG A 64 0.65 -6.89 6.32
N ALA A 65 0.76 -6.03 5.30
CA ALA A 65 1.87 -5.09 5.20
C ALA A 65 1.88 -4.10 6.37
N LEU A 66 0.71 -3.59 6.76
CA LEU A 66 0.57 -2.72 7.93
C LEU A 66 0.98 -3.41 9.24
N ASP A 67 0.58 -4.67 9.43
CA ASP A 67 0.91 -5.47 10.61
C ASP A 67 2.41 -5.80 10.71
N LEU A 68 3.08 -6.03 9.57
CA LEU A 68 4.52 -6.30 9.51
C LEU A 68 5.38 -5.05 9.66
N GLY A 69 4.78 -3.86 9.62
CA GLY A 69 5.45 -2.58 9.81
C GLY A 69 6.00 -1.99 8.52
N LEU A 70 5.30 -0.98 8.00
CA LEU A 70 5.74 -0.16 6.87
C LEU A 70 6.52 1.07 7.35
N ASP A 71 7.40 1.59 6.48
CA ASP A 71 7.93 2.93 6.69
C ASP A 71 6.78 3.98 6.70
N PRO A 72 6.98 5.16 7.30
CA PRO A 72 5.90 6.13 7.49
C PRO A 72 5.18 6.57 6.22
N VAL A 73 5.88 6.62 5.08
CA VAL A 73 5.29 7.04 3.80
C VAL A 73 4.38 5.93 3.28
N ARG A 74 4.88 4.70 3.17
CA ARG A 74 4.07 3.56 2.73
C ARG A 74 2.93 3.25 3.70
N ARG A 75 3.15 3.39 5.02
CA ARG A 75 2.09 3.20 6.03
C ARG A 75 0.91 4.13 5.79
N SER A 76 1.18 5.42 5.58
CA SER A 76 0.14 6.42 5.33
C SER A 76 -0.62 6.12 4.03
N GLN A 77 0.11 5.76 2.98
CA GLN A 77 -0.48 5.39 1.69
C GLN A 77 -1.34 4.11 1.78
N ALA A 78 -0.83 3.08 2.46
CA ALA A 78 -1.53 1.81 2.66
C ALA A 78 -2.85 1.99 3.43
N LEU A 79 -2.89 2.84 4.46
CA LEU A 79 -4.13 3.12 5.19
C LEU A 79 -5.18 3.80 4.32
N ILE A 80 -4.77 4.78 3.49
CA ILE A 80 -5.68 5.48 2.56
C ILE A 80 -6.19 4.53 1.48
N GLN A 81 -5.30 3.73 0.89
CA GLN A 81 -5.67 2.77 -0.15
C GLN A 81 -6.58 1.68 0.41
N LEU A 82 -6.25 1.09 1.57
CA LEU A 82 -7.10 0.11 2.24
C LEU A 82 -8.50 0.66 2.55
N ALA A 83 -8.58 1.89 3.07
CA ALA A 83 -9.86 2.57 3.29
C ALA A 83 -10.67 2.69 1.98
N SER A 84 -9.99 3.06 0.88
CA SER A 84 -10.61 3.13 -0.45
C SER A 84 -11.11 1.77 -0.95
N SER A 85 -10.30 0.72 -0.83
CA SER A 85 -10.68 -0.64 -1.24
C SER A 85 -11.89 -1.14 -0.43
N LEU A 86 -11.91 -0.90 0.89
CA LEU A 86 -13.03 -1.25 1.78
C LEU A 86 -14.33 -0.55 1.38
N ARG A 87 -14.26 0.74 1.01
CA ARG A 87 -15.42 1.47 0.50
C ARG A 87 -15.99 0.83 -0.76
N ASN A 88 -15.12 0.49 -1.71
CA ASN A 88 -15.52 -0.05 -3.01
C ASN A 88 -16.20 -1.42 -2.87
N VAL A 89 -15.81 -2.24 -1.88
CA VAL A 89 -16.48 -3.52 -1.58
C VAL A 89 -17.69 -3.38 -0.64
N GLY A 90 -18.02 -2.18 -0.19
CA GLY A 90 -19.18 -1.89 0.67
C GLY A 90 -18.94 -2.03 2.19
N GLU A 91 -17.68 -2.20 2.63
CA GLU A 91 -17.30 -2.30 4.04
C GLU A 91 -17.06 -0.93 4.71
N THR A 92 -18.03 -0.02 4.59
CA THR A 92 -17.91 1.40 5.02
C THR A 92 -17.64 1.59 6.52
N THR A 93 -18.08 0.66 7.38
CA THR A 93 -17.82 0.78 8.84
C THR A 93 -16.33 0.62 9.17
N GLU A 94 -15.62 -0.28 8.46
CA GLU A 94 -14.19 -0.50 8.67
C GLU A 94 -13.36 0.60 8.00
N GLU A 95 -13.81 1.13 6.84
CA GLU A 95 -13.22 2.34 6.23
C GLU A 95 -13.18 3.50 7.23
N ILE A 96 -14.30 3.82 7.88
CA ILE A 96 -14.40 4.95 8.82
C ILE A 96 -13.41 4.78 9.99
N LYS A 97 -13.37 3.59 10.60
CA LYS A 97 -12.44 3.30 11.71
C LYS A 97 -10.99 3.52 11.33
N ILE A 98 -10.60 3.12 10.11
CA ILE A 98 -9.23 3.33 9.61
C ILE A 98 -8.94 4.82 9.48
N LEU A 99 -9.85 5.59 8.85
CA LEU A 99 -9.66 7.02 8.61
C LEU A 99 -9.62 7.83 9.93
N GLU A 100 -10.45 7.47 10.91
CA GLU A 100 -10.41 8.07 12.26
C GLU A 100 -9.10 7.80 13.00
N GLY A 101 -8.51 6.61 12.79
CA GLY A 101 -7.20 6.24 13.32
C GLY A 101 -6.06 7.07 12.73
N ILE A 102 -6.09 7.36 11.42
CA ILE A 102 -5.08 8.19 10.74
C ILE A 102 -5.00 9.59 11.36
N GLY A 103 -6.15 10.20 11.64
CA GLY A 103 -6.22 11.55 12.24
C GLY A 103 -5.60 11.62 13.64
N HIS A 104 -5.71 10.54 14.43
CA HIS A 104 -5.09 10.48 15.75
C HIS A 104 -3.56 10.30 15.68
N ASP A 105 -3.04 9.45 14.78
CA ASP A 105 -1.59 9.23 14.61
C ASP A 105 -0.87 10.52 14.15
N ALA A 106 -1.50 11.35 13.30
CA ALA A 106 -0.92 12.61 12.81
C ALA A 106 -0.80 13.71 13.88
N THR A 107 -1.53 13.61 14.99
CA THR A 107 -1.62 14.68 16.01
C THR A 107 -0.63 14.50 17.17
N VAL A 108 0.07 13.36 17.28
CA VAL A 108 1.01 13.08 18.39
C VAL A 108 2.49 13.35 18.02
N GLY A 109 2.75 13.85 16.81
CA GLY A 109 4.09 13.99 16.25
C GLY A 109 4.80 15.32 16.46
N ASN A 110 4.37 16.23 17.36
CA ASN A 110 5.14 17.46 17.63
C ASN A 110 4.82 18.13 18.98
N GLU A 111 5.27 17.55 20.09
CA GLU A 111 5.55 18.33 21.31
C GLU A 111 7.04 18.27 21.62
N VAL A 112 7.80 19.21 21.05
CA VAL A 112 9.12 19.57 21.57
C VAL A 112 8.89 20.31 22.89
N LYS A 113 8.87 19.58 24.01
CA LYS A 113 9.04 20.19 25.33
C LYS A 113 10.49 20.64 25.46
N LEU A 114 10.72 21.93 25.20
CA LEU A 114 11.90 22.62 25.70
C LEU A 114 11.60 23.08 27.13
N SER A 115 12.18 22.37 28.09
CA SER A 115 12.43 22.86 29.44
C SER A 115 13.84 23.42 29.53
#